data_AF-A0A6I1JXB7-F1
#
_entry.id   AF-A0A6I1JXB7-F1
#
_cell.length_a   1.000
_cell.length_b   1.000
_cell.length_c   1.000
_cell.angle_alpha   90.00
_cell.angle_beta   90.00
_cell.angle_gamma   90.00
#
_symmetry.space_group_name_H-M   'P 1'
#
loop_
_entity.id
_entity.type
_entity.pdbx_description
1 polymer ?
#
loop_
_entity_poly.entity_id
_entity_poly.type
_entity_poly.pdbx_seq_one_letter_code
_entity_poly.pdbx_strand_id
1 'polypeptide(L)'
;MSTTENQDNTEPAKSVIGWQFWLAVLLVLLGGVLLVPKVFVRTRSETPRGRCIFYLKQIDGAVQQWALEKSKAATDTYSLTDTYYLLYHRGSVLPVCPLGGRYSPGKDVMDIPRCSVPGHTL
;
A
#
# COMPACT_ATOMS: atom_id res chain seq x y z
N MET A 1 24.53 -39.97 66.34
CA MET A 1 23.99 -40.95 65.37
C MET A 1 22.48 -40.86 65.50
N SER A 2 21.68 -40.39 64.54
CA SER A 2 21.82 -40.51 63.09
C SER A 2 20.95 -39.43 62.43
N THR A 3 21.50 -38.70 61.48
CA THR A 3 20.73 -37.85 60.56
C THR A 3 20.22 -38.76 59.44
N THR A 4 18.92 -38.96 59.33
CA THR A 4 18.32 -39.56 58.12
C THR A 4 17.98 -38.43 57.16
N GLU A 5 18.93 -38.13 56.28
CA GLU A 5 18.75 -37.30 55.10
C GLU A 5 17.79 -38.00 54.13
N ASN A 6 16.64 -37.36 53.90
CA ASN A 6 15.57 -37.87 53.06
C ASN A 6 15.97 -37.69 51.59
N GLN A 7 16.33 -38.80 50.95
CA GLN A 7 16.51 -38.90 49.51
C GLN A 7 15.12 -38.91 48.84
N ASP A 8 14.70 -37.78 48.27
CA ASP A 8 13.55 -37.72 47.36
C ASP A 8 13.99 -37.14 46.00
N ASN A 9 14.38 -38.07 45.12
CA ASN A 9 13.80 -38.19 43.78
C ASN A 9 13.63 -36.92 42.96
N THR A 10 14.74 -36.30 42.55
CA THR A 10 14.71 -35.44 41.35
C THR A 10 14.83 -36.34 40.11
N GLU A 11 13.70 -36.79 39.57
CA GLU A 11 13.65 -37.39 38.24
C GLU A 11 14.29 -36.43 37.22
N PRO A 12 15.12 -36.88 36.27
CA PRO A 12 15.49 -36.03 35.15
C PRO A 12 14.20 -35.72 34.41
N ALA A 13 13.77 -34.45 34.45
CA ALA A 13 12.70 -33.93 33.63
C ALA A 13 13.03 -34.23 32.16
N LYS A 14 12.58 -35.41 31.71
CA LYS A 14 12.74 -35.94 30.38
C LYS A 14 11.99 -35.03 29.43
N SER A 15 12.72 -34.03 28.93
CA SER A 15 12.46 -33.19 27.74
C SER A 15 11.08 -33.40 27.12
N VAL A 16 10.04 -32.97 27.85
CA VAL A 16 8.63 -33.03 27.42
C VAL A 16 8.38 -32.12 26.22
N ILE A 17 9.38 -31.29 25.91
CA ILE A 17 9.41 -30.30 24.85
C ILE A 17 9.72 -30.98 23.51
N GLY A 18 10.56 -32.04 23.48
CA GLY A 18 10.98 -32.69 22.23
C GLY A 18 9.86 -33.41 21.50
N TRP A 19 9.10 -34.26 22.19
CA TRP A 19 8.04 -35.04 21.55
C TRP A 19 6.81 -34.19 21.18
N GLN A 20 6.51 -33.14 21.95
CA GLN A 20 5.41 -32.23 21.64
C GLN A 20 5.64 -31.44 20.36
N PHE A 21 6.89 -31.07 20.03
CA PHE A 21 7.21 -30.47 18.74
C PHE A 21 6.95 -31.42 17.57
N TRP A 22 7.34 -32.69 17.70
CA TRP A 22 7.08 -33.70 16.66
C TRP A 22 5.58 -33.97 16.47
N LEU A 23 4.80 -33.93 17.56
CA LEU A 23 3.35 -34.12 17.53
C LEU A 23 2.63 -32.95 16.84
N ALA A 24 3.07 -31.72 17.09
CA ALA A 24 2.54 -30.52 16.44
C ALA A 24 2.84 -30.50 14.92
N VAL A 25 4.05 -30.88 14.52
CA VAL A 25 4.43 -30.99 13.10
C VAL A 25 3.59 -32.04 12.37
N LEU A 26 3.36 -33.19 13.02
CA LEU A 26 2.57 -34.28 12.45
C LEU A 26 1.09 -33.88 12.26
N LEU A 27 0.51 -33.14 13.21
CA LEU A 27 -0.86 -32.61 13.11
C LEU A 27 -1.02 -31.58 11.99
N VAL A 28 -0.03 -30.73 11.73
CA VAL A 28 -0.08 -29.74 10.63
C VAL A 28 0.04 -30.41 9.26
N LEU A 29 0.84 -31.48 9.16
CA LEU A 29 1.02 -32.25 7.92
C LEU A 29 -0.17 -33.17 7.60
N LEU A 30 -0.79 -33.79 8.61
CA LEU A 30 -1.99 -34.63 8.44
C LEU A 30 -3.28 -33.80 8.37
N GLY A 31 -3.41 -32.76 9.19
CA GLY A 31 -4.60 -31.92 9.32
C GLY A 31 -4.54 -30.65 8.47
N GLY A 32 -4.02 -30.76 7.25
CA GLY A 32 -3.73 -29.65 6.35
C GLY A 32 -4.75 -28.50 6.38
N VAL A 33 -4.32 -27.38 6.98
CA VAL A 33 -4.74 -26.01 6.66
C VAL A 33 -6.21 -25.65 6.97
N LEU A 34 -6.53 -25.37 8.24
CA LEU A 34 -7.79 -24.68 8.61
C LEU A 34 -7.63 -23.51 9.58
N LEU A 35 -6.50 -22.81 9.55
CA LEU A 35 -6.34 -21.54 10.26
C LEU A 35 -5.70 -20.48 9.37
N VAL A 36 -6.24 -20.30 8.16
CA VAL A 36 -6.12 -18.99 7.52
C VAL A 36 -7.08 -18.09 8.30
N PRO A 37 -6.63 -17.19 9.19
CA PRO A 37 -7.52 -16.13 9.61
C PRO A 37 -7.98 -15.46 8.32
N LYS A 38 -9.28 -15.42 8.10
CA LYS A 38 -9.87 -14.49 7.14
C LYS A 38 -9.56 -13.11 7.70
N VAL A 39 -8.31 -12.68 7.53
CA VAL A 39 -7.87 -11.30 7.64
C VAL A 39 -8.82 -10.61 6.70
N PHE A 40 -9.84 -10.01 7.30
CA PHE A 40 -10.87 -9.27 6.63
C PHE A 40 -10.11 -8.14 5.96
N VAL A 41 -9.70 -8.37 4.70
CA VAL A 41 -9.06 -7.35 3.90
C VAL A 41 -10.18 -6.36 3.67
N ARG A 42 -10.31 -5.41 4.59
CA ARG A 42 -11.14 -4.24 4.43
C ARG A 42 -10.42 -3.46 3.34
N THR A 43 -10.76 -3.77 2.09
CA THR A 43 -10.37 -2.95 0.97
C THR A 43 -10.94 -1.57 1.29
N ARG A 44 -10.05 -0.61 1.54
CA ARG A 44 -10.45 0.77 1.75
C ARG A 44 -11.19 1.15 0.47
N SER A 45 -12.52 1.26 0.54
CA SER A 45 -13.31 1.76 -0.57
C SER A 45 -12.99 3.25 -0.66
N GLU A 46 -11.90 3.55 -1.36
CA GLU A 46 -11.59 4.92 -1.76
C GLU A 46 -12.82 5.43 -2.49
N THR A 47 -13.44 6.48 -1.93
CA THR A 47 -14.59 7.09 -2.58
C THR A 47 -14.17 7.52 -3.99
N PRO A 48 -15.06 7.45 -4.98
CA PRO A 48 -14.72 7.89 -6.33
C PRO A 48 -14.14 9.32 -6.37
N ARG A 49 -14.58 10.18 -5.43
CA ARG A 49 -14.02 11.51 -5.19
C ARG A 49 -12.57 11.47 -4.67
N GLY A 50 -12.30 10.68 -3.62
CA GLY A 50 -10.96 10.53 -3.04
C GLY A 50 -9.92 10.04 -4.06
N ARG A 51 -10.29 9.08 -4.92
CA ARG A 51 -9.44 8.65 -6.04
C ARG A 51 -9.17 9.77 -7.04
N CYS A 52 -10.19 10.57 -7.37
CA CYS A 52 -10.02 11.68 -8.29
C CYS A 52 -9.02 12.72 -7.75
N ILE A 53 -9.18 13.11 -6.49
CA ILE A 53 -8.26 14.06 -5.82
C ILE A 53 -6.85 13.48 -5.74
N PHE A 54 -6.71 12.19 -5.42
CA PHE A 54 -5.42 11.52 -5.40
C PHE A 54 -4.71 11.61 -6.77
N TYR A 55 -5.41 11.30 -7.85
CA TYR A 55 -4.84 11.41 -9.19
C TYR A 55 -4.52 12.86 -9.56
N LEU A 56 -5.34 13.84 -9.17
CA LEU A 56 -5.03 15.26 -9.35
C LEU A 56 -3.72 15.66 -8.69
N LYS A 57 -3.47 15.23 -7.45
CA LYS A 57 -2.19 15.49 -6.75
C LYS A 57 -1.01 14.81 -7.43
N GLN A 58 -1.23 13.59 -7.92
CA GLN A 58 -0.20 12.86 -8.64
C GLN A 58 0.14 13.54 -9.97
N ILE A 59 -0.87 14.13 -10.63
CA ILE A 59 -0.67 14.93 -11.83
C ILE A 59 0.13 16.19 -11.53
N ASP A 60 -0.27 16.95 -10.52
CA ASP A 60 0.42 18.16 -10.11
C ASP A 60 1.91 17.90 -9.77
N GLY A 61 2.19 16.84 -8.99
CA GLY A 61 3.56 16.43 -8.68
C GLY A 61 4.38 16.04 -9.90
N ALA A 62 3.78 15.36 -10.89
CA ALA A 62 4.46 15.00 -12.13
C ALA A 62 4.74 16.22 -13.02
N VAL A 63 3.84 17.21 -13.07
CA VAL A 63 4.06 18.48 -13.78
C VAL A 63 5.20 19.27 -13.13
N GLN A 64 5.23 19.35 -11.81
CA GLN A 64 6.31 20.03 -11.08
C GLN A 64 7.67 19.35 -11.33
N GLN A 65 7.71 18.01 -11.33
CA GLN A 65 8.92 17.26 -11.65
C GLN A 65 9.39 17.52 -13.10
N TRP A 66 8.46 17.50 -14.06
CA TRP A 66 8.76 17.85 -15.45
C TRP A 66 9.31 19.27 -15.57
N ALA A 67 8.74 20.23 -14.84
CA ALA A 67 9.19 21.61 -14.86
C ALA A 67 10.62 21.76 -14.32
N LEU A 68 10.96 21.04 -13.25
CA LEU A 68 12.31 21.02 -12.69
C LEU A 68 13.32 20.43 -13.68
N GLU A 69 13.01 19.29 -14.30
CA GLU A 69 13.92 18.61 -15.23
C GLU A 69 14.11 19.34 -16.55
N LYS A 70 13.09 20.05 -17.04
CA LYS A 70 13.15 20.85 -18.26
C LYS A 70 13.54 22.31 -18.03
N SER A 71 13.86 22.67 -16.78
CA SER A 71 14.15 24.05 -16.37
C SER A 71 13.08 25.04 -16.87
N LYS A 72 11.81 24.63 -16.76
CA LYS A 72 10.66 25.44 -17.16
C LYS A 72 10.31 26.43 -16.08
N ALA A 73 9.82 27.59 -16.48
CA ALA A 73 9.34 28.59 -15.55
C ALA A 73 7.97 28.18 -15.00
N ALA A 74 7.65 28.68 -13.81
CA ALA A 74 6.33 28.53 -13.19
C ALA A 74 5.17 29.07 -14.07
N THR A 75 5.49 29.96 -15.01
CA THR A 75 4.57 30.58 -15.98
C THR A 75 4.50 29.84 -17.31
N ASP A 76 5.28 28.78 -17.50
CA ASP A 76 5.21 28.00 -18.73
C ASP A 76 3.94 27.15 -18.75
N THR A 77 3.30 27.07 -19.91
CA THR A 77 2.12 26.25 -20.14
C THR A 77 2.53 24.78 -20.30
N TYR A 78 1.74 23.86 -19.75
CA TYR A 78 1.95 22.43 -19.93
C TYR A 78 0.69 21.74 -20.49
N SER A 79 0.90 20.63 -21.19
CA SER A 79 -0.18 19.81 -21.76
C SER A 79 -0.20 18.45 -21.08
N LEU A 80 -1.35 18.05 -20.54
CA LEU A 80 -1.56 16.72 -19.93
C LEU A 80 -1.51 15.58 -20.96
N THR A 81 -1.59 15.92 -22.24
CA THR A 81 -1.46 14.99 -23.38
C THR A 81 -0.03 14.80 -23.84
N ASP A 82 0.92 15.57 -23.30
CA ASP A 82 2.31 15.46 -23.71
C ASP A 82 2.90 14.14 -23.19
N THR A 83 3.56 13.40 -24.08
CA THR A 83 4.12 12.07 -23.77
C THR A 83 5.17 12.15 -22.66
N TYR A 84 5.83 13.30 -22.53
CA TYR A 84 6.77 13.59 -21.46
C TYR A 84 6.13 13.55 -20.07
N TYR A 85 4.90 14.04 -19.93
CA TYR A 85 4.19 14.02 -18.65
C TYR A 85 3.76 12.59 -18.27
N LEU A 86 3.34 11.79 -19.27
CA LEU A 86 2.96 10.40 -19.07
C LEU A 86 4.12 9.55 -18.52
N LEU A 87 5.38 9.86 -18.88
CA LEU A 87 6.57 9.17 -18.36
C LEU A 87 6.70 9.28 -16.82
N TYR A 88 6.37 10.43 -16.24
CA TYR A 88 6.45 10.64 -14.79
C TYR A 88 5.21 10.10 -14.07
N HIS A 89 4.13 9.86 -14.80
CA HIS A 89 2.95 9.24 -14.24
C HIS A 89 3.15 7.74 -14.07
N ARG A 90 2.86 7.22 -12.87
CA ARG A 90 2.90 5.76 -12.61
C ARG A 90 1.84 5.04 -13.43
N GLY A 91 2.21 4.61 -14.63
CA GLY A 91 1.35 3.90 -15.55
C GLY A 91 1.47 4.32 -17.01
N SER A 92 2.25 5.37 -17.33
CA SER A 92 2.43 5.86 -18.71
C SER A 92 1.12 6.21 -19.45
N VAL A 93 0.02 6.34 -18.72
CA VAL A 93 -1.33 6.55 -19.25
C VAL A 93 -2.03 7.54 -18.33
N LEU A 94 -2.72 8.53 -18.90
CA LEU A 94 -3.51 9.47 -18.13
C LEU A 94 -4.69 8.72 -17.49
N PRO A 95 -4.83 8.75 -16.14
CA PRO A 95 -5.88 8.00 -15.48
C PRO A 95 -7.22 8.64 -15.85
N VAL A 96 -8.24 7.80 -16.06
CA VAL A 96 -9.61 8.28 -16.26
C VAL A 96 -10.21 8.57 -14.89
N CYS A 97 -10.91 9.69 -14.74
CA CYS A 97 -11.62 9.95 -13.49
C CYS A 97 -12.67 8.84 -13.29
N PRO A 98 -12.74 8.20 -12.11
CA PRO A 98 -13.68 7.10 -11.85
C PRO A 98 -15.16 7.52 -11.90
N LEU A 99 -15.44 8.81 -12.01
CA LEU A 99 -16.77 9.39 -12.21
C LEU A 99 -17.02 9.84 -13.68
N GLY A 100 -16.15 9.45 -14.62
CA GLY A 100 -16.29 9.77 -16.05
C GLY A 100 -15.75 11.15 -16.45
N GLY A 101 -15.12 11.86 -15.52
CA GLY A 101 -14.47 13.15 -15.79
C GLY A 101 -13.18 13.07 -16.61
N ARG A 102 -12.86 14.17 -17.27
CA ARG A 102 -11.54 14.40 -17.88
C ARG A 102 -10.74 15.38 -17.04
N TYR A 103 -9.43 15.17 -16.96
CA TYR A 103 -8.49 16.11 -16.37
C TYR A 103 -8.08 17.14 -17.41
N SER A 104 -8.12 18.42 -17.04
CA SER A 104 -7.71 19.54 -17.88
C SER A 104 -6.46 20.19 -17.27
N PRO A 105 -5.45 20.56 -18.10
CA PRO A 105 -4.28 21.27 -17.61
C PRO A 105 -4.69 22.61 -17.00
N GLY A 106 -3.94 23.05 -15.99
CA GLY A 106 -3.97 24.45 -15.54
C GLY A 106 -3.44 25.39 -16.63
N LYS A 107 -3.60 26.71 -16.43
CA LYS A 107 -3.00 27.71 -17.35
C LYS A 107 -1.49 27.56 -17.44
N ASP A 108 -0.83 27.46 -16.29
CA ASP A 108 0.63 27.43 -16.16
C ASP A 108 1.02 26.32 -15.17
N VAL A 109 2.31 25.97 -15.07
CA VAL A 109 2.84 24.96 -14.11
C VAL A 109 2.38 25.19 -12.67
N MET A 110 2.16 26.45 -12.26
CA MET A 110 1.65 26.80 -10.93
C MET A 110 0.13 26.65 -10.76
N ASP A 111 -0.62 26.57 -11.86
CA ASP A 111 -2.06 26.39 -11.83
C ASP A 111 -2.39 24.90 -11.75
N ILE A 112 -3.16 24.57 -10.73
CA ILE A 112 -3.46 23.19 -10.37
C ILE A 112 -4.36 22.57 -11.44
N PRO A 113 -4.09 21.33 -11.89
CA PRO A 113 -4.94 20.63 -12.84
C PRO A 113 -6.37 20.49 -12.29
N ARG A 114 -7.37 20.63 -13.16
CA ARG A 114 -8.79 20.58 -12.78
C ARG A 114 -9.47 19.35 -13.36
N CYS A 115 -10.41 18.77 -12.61
CA CYS A 115 -11.31 17.77 -13.13
C CYS A 115 -12.58 18.44 -13.68
N SER A 116 -13.10 17.95 -14.80
CA SER A 116 -14.38 18.40 -15.37
C SER A 116 -15.60 18.06 -14.49
N VAL A 117 -15.44 17.24 -13.45
CA VAL A 117 -16.55 16.83 -12.57
C VAL A 117 -16.73 17.87 -11.46
N PRO A 118 -17.95 18.42 -11.30
CA PRO A 118 -18.21 19.42 -10.26
C PRO A 118 -17.98 18.86 -8.85
N GLY A 119 -17.21 19.58 -8.04
CA GLY A 119 -16.85 19.19 -6.67
C GLY A 119 -15.58 18.35 -6.53
N HIS A 120 -14.85 18.09 -7.62
CA HIS A 120 -13.52 17.46 -7.59
C HIS A 120 -12.42 18.48 -7.96
N THR A 121 -12.26 19.47 -7.11
CA THR A 121 -11.10 20.36 -7.17
C THR A 121 -10.15 20.03 -6.05
N LEU A 122 -8.87 20.32 -6.28
CA LEU A 122 -7.82 20.21 -5.28
C LEU A 122 -7.93 21.29 -4.21
#